data_AF-A0A9E5KFA4-F1
#
_entry.id   AF-A0A9E5KFA4-F1
#
_cell.length_a   1.000
_cell.length_b   1.000
_cell.length_c   1.000
_cell.angle_alpha   90.00
_cell.angle_beta   90.00
_cell.angle_gamma   90.00
#
_symmetry.space_group_name_H-M   'P 1'
#
loop_
_entity.id
_entity.type
_entity.pdbx_description
1 polymer ?
#
loop_
_entity_poly.entity_id
_entity_poly.type
_entity_poly.pdbx_seq_one_letter_code
_entity_poly.pdbx_strand_id
1 'polypeptide(L)'
;MKGKIRFLWIPFVACMFFLSCEKEGVCNVYNVSESNGSESHNFGLNCMQCHKAGGEGEGCFNAAGSVQNAALTAPETSGQIEFYSGPNGTGSLVYIIPLDAKGNFYTTKIMGMNGLYPAIKNATGTQFMGSSLTTGACNSCHGSSTGALYSN
;
A
#
# COMPACT_ATOMS: atom_id res chain seq x y z
N MET A 1 20.30 69.93 17.90
CA MET A 1 20.81 68.90 18.84
C MET A 1 20.04 67.59 18.64
N LYS A 2 20.75 66.56 18.15
CA LYS A 2 20.50 65.10 18.26
C LYS A 2 19.08 64.58 18.03
N GLY A 3 18.72 64.37 16.75
CA GLY A 3 17.61 63.51 16.34
C GLY A 3 18.01 62.03 16.41
N LYS A 4 17.17 61.21 17.07
CA LYS A 4 17.43 59.79 17.34
C LYS A 4 17.10 58.94 16.10
N ILE A 5 18.11 58.32 15.50
CA ILE A 5 17.93 57.33 14.43
C ILE A 5 17.55 55.99 15.09
N ARG A 6 16.33 55.50 14.83
CA ARG A 6 15.88 54.17 15.25
C ARG A 6 16.33 53.17 14.17
N PHE A 7 17.37 52.39 14.48
CA PHE A 7 17.75 51.25 13.64
C PHE A 7 16.67 50.17 13.75
N LEU A 8 15.93 49.97 12.67
CA LEU A 8 14.95 48.90 12.52
C LEU A 8 15.73 47.59 12.30
N TRP A 9 15.68 46.67 13.25
CA TRP A 9 16.22 45.31 13.11
C TRP A 9 15.34 44.52 12.13
N ILE A 10 15.90 44.17 10.97
CA ILE A 10 15.29 43.20 10.05
C ILE A 10 15.83 41.82 10.46
N PRO A 11 15.01 40.88 10.93
CA PRO A 11 15.47 39.52 11.14
C PRO A 11 15.68 38.88 9.77
N PHE A 12 16.92 38.51 9.48
CA PHE A 12 17.28 37.67 8.34
C PHE A 12 16.69 36.28 8.61
N VAL A 13 15.48 36.02 8.11
CA VAL A 13 14.86 34.69 8.15
C VAL A 13 15.66 33.79 7.23
N ALA A 14 16.65 33.11 7.79
CA ALA A 14 17.33 32.00 7.15
C ALA A 14 16.28 30.89 6.96
N CYS A 15 15.78 30.78 5.73
CA CYS A 15 14.96 29.66 5.30
C CYS A 15 15.82 28.40 5.38
N MET A 16 15.72 27.68 6.50
CA MET A 16 16.27 26.33 6.62
C MET A 16 15.45 25.43 5.71
N PHE A 17 15.96 25.19 4.51
CA PHE A 17 15.53 24.09 3.67
C PHE A 17 15.92 22.80 4.40
N PHE A 18 14.98 22.22 5.13
CA PHE A 18 15.07 20.82 5.54
C PHE A 18 15.02 19.97 4.27
N LEU A 19 16.18 19.62 3.74
CA LEU A 19 16.31 18.48 2.82
C LEU A 19 15.97 17.23 3.65
N SER A 20 14.68 16.88 3.71
CA SER A 20 14.27 15.54 4.14
C SER A 20 14.75 14.58 3.07
N CYS A 21 15.92 13.99 3.31
CA CYS A 21 16.51 13.00 2.41
C CYS A 21 15.90 11.65 2.79
N GLU A 22 14.62 11.46 2.49
CA GLU A 22 14.03 10.12 2.49
C GLU A 22 14.58 9.42 1.25
N LYS A 23 15.22 8.26 1.47
CA LYS A 23 15.94 7.57 0.41
C LYS A 23 14.93 6.74 -0.39
N GLU A 24 14.35 7.34 -1.41
CA GLU A 24 13.41 6.69 -2.31
C GLU A 24 14.01 5.49 -3.04
N GLY A 25 13.19 4.48 -3.32
CA GLY A 25 13.56 3.32 -4.16
C GLY A 25 14.49 2.29 -3.50
N VAL A 26 14.70 2.36 -2.19
CA VAL A 26 15.49 1.36 -1.45
C VAL A 26 14.60 0.25 -0.91
N CYS A 27 14.98 -0.99 -1.19
CA CYS A 27 14.21 -2.18 -0.81
C CYS A 27 14.45 -2.70 0.62
N ASN A 28 15.09 -1.91 1.50
CA ASN A 28 15.41 -2.33 2.86
C ASN A 28 14.55 -1.63 3.94
N VAL A 29 13.50 -0.92 3.52
CA VAL A 29 12.55 -0.26 4.41
C VAL A 29 11.43 -1.24 4.80
N TYR A 30 11.08 -1.24 6.09
CA TYR A 30 9.88 -1.94 6.57
C TYR A 30 8.65 -1.06 6.32
N ASN A 31 7.74 -1.50 5.45
CA ASN A 31 6.53 -0.77 5.13
C ASN A 31 5.41 -1.77 4.83
N VAL A 32 4.37 -1.79 5.66
CA VAL A 32 3.27 -2.76 5.61
C VAL A 32 1.98 -2.03 5.94
N SER A 33 0.92 -2.26 5.19
CA SER A 33 -0.38 -1.68 5.46
C SER A 33 -0.93 -2.17 6.80
N GLU A 34 -1.72 -1.31 7.44
CA GLU A 34 -2.34 -1.56 8.73
C GLU A 34 -3.78 -1.08 8.73
N SER A 35 -4.62 -1.72 9.55
CA SER A 35 -6.03 -1.36 9.68
C SER A 35 -6.18 0.09 10.12
N ASN A 36 -7.05 0.82 9.43
CA ASN A 36 -7.27 2.26 9.60
C ASN A 36 -6.07 3.16 9.25
N GLY A 37 -4.95 2.60 8.77
CA GLY A 37 -3.83 3.39 8.25
C GLY A 37 -4.26 4.22 7.04
N SER A 38 -3.63 5.38 6.83
CA SER A 38 -4.07 6.30 5.77
C SER A 38 -2.93 6.83 4.90
N GLU A 39 -1.73 6.26 4.99
CA GLU A 39 -0.56 6.75 4.25
C GLU A 39 -0.56 6.37 2.77
N SER A 40 -1.30 5.33 2.38
CA SER A 40 -1.36 4.91 0.98
C SER A 40 -2.06 5.93 0.09
N HIS A 41 -1.97 5.72 -1.22
CA HIS A 41 -2.52 6.61 -2.24
C HIS A 41 -2.80 5.82 -3.51
N ASN A 42 -3.31 6.49 -4.54
CA ASN A 42 -3.48 5.91 -5.88
C ASN A 42 -4.31 4.61 -5.90
N PHE A 43 -5.44 4.60 -5.20
CA PHE A 43 -6.37 3.47 -5.19
C PHE A 43 -6.67 2.96 -6.61
N GLY A 44 -6.53 1.65 -6.82
CA GLY A 44 -6.77 0.96 -8.08
C GLY A 44 -5.57 0.94 -9.03
N LEU A 45 -4.52 1.73 -8.78
CA LEU A 45 -3.28 1.67 -9.57
C LEU A 45 -2.35 0.57 -9.04
N ASN A 46 -1.45 0.09 -9.90
CA ASN A 46 -0.47 -0.91 -9.51
C ASN A 46 0.66 -0.29 -8.67
N CYS A 47 0.60 -0.46 -7.35
CA CYS A 47 1.57 0.10 -6.40
C CYS A 47 3.03 -0.25 -6.76
N MET A 48 3.26 -1.46 -7.28
CA MET A 48 4.58 -1.96 -7.65
C MET A 48 5.15 -1.30 -8.92
N GLN A 49 4.43 -0.39 -9.57
CA GLN A 49 5.00 0.50 -10.60
C GLN A 49 6.01 1.49 -9.99
N CYS A 50 5.73 2.00 -8.78
CA CYS A 50 6.58 2.94 -8.05
C CYS A 50 7.37 2.27 -6.92
N HIS A 51 6.76 1.33 -6.19
CA HIS A 51 7.38 0.64 -5.05
C HIS A 51 8.19 -0.58 -5.48
N LYS A 52 9.31 -0.31 -6.17
CA LYS A 52 10.27 -1.29 -6.69
C LYS A 52 11.69 -0.75 -6.56
N ALA A 53 12.70 -1.61 -6.76
CA ALA A 53 14.10 -1.20 -6.71
C ALA A 53 14.37 -0.05 -7.70
N GLY A 54 14.89 1.07 -7.19
CA GLY A 54 15.15 2.28 -7.98
C GLY A 54 13.89 3.02 -8.46
N GLY A 55 12.71 2.67 -7.94
CA GLY A 55 11.47 3.43 -8.15
C GLY A 55 11.35 4.63 -7.22
N GLU A 56 10.30 5.42 -7.40
CA GLU A 56 10.04 6.65 -6.64
C GLU A 56 9.33 6.41 -5.30
N GLY A 57 8.87 5.18 -5.04
CA GLY A 57 8.17 4.85 -3.80
C GLY A 57 9.10 4.33 -2.70
N GLU A 58 8.78 4.66 -1.46
CA GLU A 58 9.46 4.14 -0.29
C GLU A 58 9.19 2.64 -0.09
N GLY A 59 10.25 1.84 -0.05
CA GLY A 59 10.16 0.39 0.09
C GLY A 59 9.76 -0.32 -1.22
N CYS A 60 10.15 -1.59 -1.31
CA CYS A 60 9.83 -2.45 -2.45
C CYS A 60 8.79 -3.46 -2.02
N PHE A 61 7.59 -3.35 -2.58
CA PHE A 61 6.49 -4.22 -2.17
C PHE A 61 6.62 -5.62 -2.78
N ASN A 62 6.35 -6.64 -1.99
CA ASN A 62 6.29 -8.04 -2.41
C ASN A 62 4.86 -8.47 -2.75
N ALA A 63 3.86 -7.86 -2.11
CA ALA A 63 2.45 -7.98 -2.46
C ALA A 63 1.76 -6.65 -2.21
N ALA A 64 0.92 -6.21 -3.14
CA ALA A 64 0.15 -4.99 -3.00
C ALA A 64 -1.07 -4.95 -3.93
N GLY A 65 -2.10 -4.23 -3.50
CA GLY A 65 -3.21 -3.86 -4.35
C GLY A 65 -4.33 -3.10 -3.64
N SER A 66 -5.47 -2.98 -4.32
CA SER A 66 -6.62 -2.18 -3.88
C SER A 66 -7.91 -2.98 -4.01
N VAL A 67 -8.74 -2.97 -2.98
CA VAL A 67 -10.01 -3.72 -2.91
C VAL A 67 -11.20 -2.76 -2.95
N GLN A 68 -12.14 -3.01 -3.85
CA GLN A 68 -13.43 -2.32 -3.87
C GLN A 68 -14.43 -2.99 -2.92
N ASN A 69 -15.42 -2.24 -2.47
CA ASN A 69 -16.58 -2.80 -1.80
C ASN A 69 -17.37 -3.73 -2.75
N ALA A 70 -18.25 -4.55 -2.20
CA ALA A 70 -19.09 -5.48 -2.96
C ALA A 70 -19.95 -4.79 -4.06
N ALA A 71 -20.29 -3.51 -3.86
CA ALA A 71 -21.05 -2.72 -4.83
C ALA A 71 -20.20 -2.17 -5.99
N LEU A 72 -18.87 -2.31 -5.96
CA LEU A 72 -17.93 -1.80 -6.94
C LEU A 72 -18.04 -0.28 -7.16
N THR A 73 -18.33 0.47 -6.10
CA THR A 73 -18.55 1.93 -6.15
C THR A 73 -17.57 2.73 -5.31
N ALA A 74 -16.92 2.09 -4.34
CA ALA A 74 -15.98 2.74 -3.44
C ALA A 74 -14.94 1.72 -2.92
N PRO A 75 -13.82 2.18 -2.33
CA PRO A 75 -12.89 1.31 -1.62
C PRO A 75 -13.54 0.51 -0.50
N GLU A 76 -13.11 -0.73 -0.31
CA GLU A 76 -13.36 -1.49 0.92
C GLU A 76 -12.34 -1.05 1.97
N THR A 77 -12.79 -0.35 3.00
CA THR A 77 -11.91 0.30 3.99
C THR A 77 -11.65 -0.57 5.22
N SER A 78 -12.12 -1.82 5.21
CA SER A 78 -11.99 -2.75 6.33
C SER A 78 -11.79 -4.20 5.88
N GLY A 79 -11.08 -4.98 6.69
CA GLY A 79 -10.78 -6.37 6.40
C GLY A 79 -9.31 -6.60 6.10
N GLN A 80 -9.01 -7.70 5.41
CA GLN A 80 -7.66 -8.17 5.20
C GLN A 80 -7.55 -9.07 3.97
N ILE A 81 -6.34 -9.15 3.44
CA ILE A 81 -5.93 -10.16 2.47
C ILE A 81 -5.29 -11.32 3.22
N GLU A 82 -5.87 -12.50 3.06
CA GLU A 82 -5.35 -13.75 3.57
C GLU A 82 -4.66 -14.51 2.42
N PHE A 83 -3.52 -15.14 2.69
CA PHE A 83 -2.82 -15.98 1.71
C PHE A 83 -2.78 -17.41 2.21
N TYR A 84 -3.39 -18.32 1.47
CA TYR A 84 -3.48 -19.74 1.79
C TYR A 84 -2.47 -20.56 0.99
N SER A 85 -2.11 -21.74 1.50
CA SER A 85 -1.24 -22.70 0.80
C SER A 85 -1.98 -23.58 -0.22
N GLY A 86 -3.30 -23.41 -0.36
CA GLY A 86 -4.15 -24.18 -1.28
C GLY A 86 -5.30 -23.35 -1.85
N PRO A 87 -5.87 -23.78 -2.99
CA PRO A 87 -6.92 -23.05 -3.68
C PRO A 87 -8.18 -22.93 -2.85
N ASN A 88 -8.95 -21.86 -3.07
CA ASN A 88 -10.28 -21.68 -2.47
C ASN A 88 -10.30 -21.79 -0.94
N GLY A 89 -9.25 -21.28 -0.27
CA GLY A 89 -9.15 -21.29 1.19
C GLY A 89 -8.78 -22.64 1.80
N THR A 90 -8.39 -23.62 0.99
CA THR A 90 -7.86 -24.90 1.49
C THR A 90 -6.41 -24.76 1.95
N GLY A 91 -5.92 -25.75 2.71
CA GLY A 91 -4.57 -25.72 3.27
C GLY A 91 -4.44 -24.80 4.48
N SER A 92 -3.25 -24.25 4.70
CA SER A 92 -2.94 -23.41 5.85
C SER A 92 -2.95 -21.93 5.48
N LEU A 93 -3.41 -21.08 6.39
CA LEU A 93 -3.23 -19.64 6.32
C LEU A 93 -1.75 -19.32 6.58
N VAL A 94 -1.09 -18.69 5.60
CA VAL A 94 0.36 -18.43 5.62
C VAL A 94 0.65 -16.98 5.97
N TYR A 95 -0.09 -16.03 5.38
CA TYR A 95 0.10 -14.60 5.60
C TYR A 95 -1.23 -13.87 5.71
N ILE A 96 -1.20 -12.74 6.42
CA ILE A 96 -2.30 -11.79 6.52
C ILE A 96 -1.74 -10.39 6.27
N ILE A 97 -2.40 -9.61 5.42
CA ILE A 97 -2.10 -8.20 5.18
C ILE A 97 -3.40 -7.42 5.39
N PRO A 98 -3.49 -6.54 6.40
CA PRO A 98 -4.67 -5.71 6.60
C PRO A 98 -4.93 -4.77 5.42
N LEU A 99 -6.20 -4.52 5.13
CA LEU A 99 -6.61 -3.36 4.34
C LEU A 99 -6.47 -2.10 5.20
N ASP A 100 -6.00 -1.04 4.57
CA ASP A 100 -5.94 0.28 5.17
C ASP A 100 -7.24 1.08 4.97
N ALA A 101 -7.34 2.28 5.55
CA ALA A 101 -8.54 3.12 5.48
C ALA A 101 -8.86 3.63 4.06
N LYS A 102 -7.93 3.49 3.12
CA LYS A 102 -8.10 3.87 1.70
C LYS A 102 -8.38 2.66 0.83
N GLY A 103 -8.51 1.47 1.41
CA GLY A 103 -8.78 0.20 0.74
C GLY A 103 -7.59 -0.37 -0.02
N ASN A 104 -6.38 0.06 0.33
CA ASN A 104 -5.15 -0.52 -0.19
C ASN A 104 -4.57 -1.53 0.81
N PHE A 105 -3.81 -2.48 0.28
CA PHE A 105 -2.93 -3.35 1.06
C PHE A 105 -1.55 -3.36 0.40
N TYR A 106 -0.51 -3.48 1.21
CA TYR A 106 0.86 -3.58 0.71
C TYR A 106 1.80 -4.13 1.79
N THR A 107 2.92 -4.73 1.37
CA THR A 107 3.94 -5.21 2.30
C THR A 107 5.32 -5.27 1.65
N THR A 108 6.34 -4.83 2.38
CA THR A 108 7.75 -5.10 2.06
C THR A 108 8.25 -6.39 2.69
N LYS A 109 7.44 -7.09 3.50
CA LYS A 109 7.82 -8.41 4.05
C LYS A 109 8.04 -9.40 2.91
N ILE A 110 9.14 -10.15 2.99
CA ILE A 110 9.45 -11.19 2.02
C ILE A 110 8.40 -12.31 2.16
N MET A 111 7.76 -12.65 1.05
CA MET A 111 6.74 -13.70 0.97
C MET A 111 7.14 -14.70 -0.11
N GLY A 112 7.08 -16.00 0.21
CA GLY A 112 7.24 -17.04 -0.79
C GLY A 112 5.99 -17.12 -1.67
N MET A 113 5.93 -16.34 -2.75
CA MET A 113 4.71 -16.15 -3.54
C MET A 113 4.21 -17.42 -4.26
N ASN A 114 5.12 -18.32 -4.60
CA ASN A 114 4.77 -19.57 -5.28
C ASN A 114 3.90 -20.45 -4.39
N GLY A 115 2.76 -20.89 -4.93
CA GLY A 115 1.81 -21.75 -4.22
C GLY A 115 0.94 -21.01 -3.19
N LEU A 116 0.95 -19.68 -3.18
CA LEU A 116 0.00 -18.89 -2.39
C LEU A 116 -1.28 -18.61 -3.17
N TYR A 117 -2.40 -18.70 -2.47
CA TYR A 117 -3.75 -18.47 -2.98
C TYR A 117 -4.41 -17.36 -2.13
N PRO A 118 -4.56 -16.15 -2.69
CA PRO A 118 -5.15 -15.02 -1.98
C PRO A 118 -6.63 -15.23 -1.68
N ALA A 119 -7.09 -14.57 -0.62
CA ALA A 119 -8.49 -14.39 -0.29
C ALA A 119 -8.70 -13.00 0.29
N ILE A 120 -9.81 -12.36 -0.05
CA ILE A 120 -10.25 -11.08 0.51
C ILE A 120 -11.28 -11.40 1.58
N LYS A 121 -10.98 -11.07 2.84
CA LYS A 121 -11.85 -11.32 3.98
C LYS A 121 -12.25 -10.02 4.66
N ASN A 122 -13.54 -9.86 4.88
CA ASN A 122 -14.12 -8.79 5.67
C ASN A 122 -15.20 -9.37 6.60
N ALA A 123 -16.02 -8.50 7.22
CA ALA A 123 -17.06 -8.91 8.14
C ALA A 123 -18.22 -9.68 7.47
N THR A 124 -18.44 -9.50 6.17
CA THR A 124 -19.56 -10.10 5.42
C THR A 124 -19.20 -11.44 4.79
N GLY A 125 -17.91 -11.73 4.59
CA GLY A 125 -17.45 -13.04 4.18
C GLY A 125 -16.04 -13.07 3.63
N THR A 126 -15.79 -14.05 2.77
CA THR A 126 -14.48 -14.25 2.15
C THR A 126 -14.62 -14.60 0.68
N GLN A 127 -13.95 -13.82 -0.17
CA GLN A 127 -13.79 -14.08 -1.60
C GLN A 127 -12.45 -14.77 -1.82
N PHE A 128 -12.44 -15.94 -2.46
CA PHE A 128 -11.22 -16.73 -2.63
C PHE A 128 -10.74 -16.73 -4.08
N MET A 129 -9.43 -16.74 -4.25
CA MET A 129 -8.79 -17.00 -5.54
C MET A 129 -8.55 -18.50 -5.71
N GLY A 130 -9.02 -19.05 -6.84
CA GLY A 130 -8.85 -20.47 -7.17
C GLY A 130 -7.49 -20.83 -7.77
N SER A 131 -6.74 -19.85 -8.26
CA SER A 131 -5.43 -20.01 -8.88
C SER A 131 -4.32 -19.44 -8.00
N SER A 132 -3.13 -20.05 -8.04
CA SER A 132 -1.98 -19.56 -7.30
C SER A 132 -1.46 -18.25 -7.89
N LEU A 133 -0.82 -17.43 -7.06
CA LEU A 133 -0.11 -16.23 -7.52
C LEU A 133 1.05 -16.57 -8.43
N THR A 134 1.22 -15.75 -9.46
CA THR A 134 2.45 -15.64 -10.26
C THR A 134 3.25 -14.38 -9.89
N THR A 135 2.60 -13.42 -9.23
CA THR A 135 3.17 -12.15 -8.79
C THR A 135 2.34 -11.58 -7.63
N GLY A 136 2.92 -10.70 -6.82
CA GLY A 136 2.20 -9.93 -5.80
C GLY A 136 1.66 -8.58 -6.25
N ALA A 137 1.90 -8.20 -7.51
CA ALA A 137 1.37 -6.97 -8.07
C ALA A 137 -0.11 -7.15 -8.46
N CYS A 138 -1.03 -7.18 -7.50
CA CYS A 138 -2.39 -7.65 -7.75
C CYS A 138 -3.15 -6.78 -8.76
N ASN A 139 -2.99 -5.45 -8.72
CA ASN A 139 -3.57 -4.53 -9.70
C ASN A 139 -2.87 -4.55 -11.08
N SER A 140 -1.81 -5.33 -11.27
CA SER A 140 -1.29 -5.61 -12.63
C SER A 140 -2.22 -6.50 -13.44
N CYS A 141 -3.10 -7.26 -12.78
CA CYS A 141 -4.14 -8.06 -13.42
C CYS A 141 -5.54 -7.51 -13.10
N HIS A 142 -5.83 -7.30 -11.82
CA HIS A 142 -7.16 -6.89 -11.37
C HIS A 142 -7.41 -5.38 -11.55
N GLY A 143 -8.47 -5.06 -12.29
CA GLY A 143 -8.73 -3.70 -12.77
C GLY A 143 -7.98 -3.34 -14.05
N SER A 144 -7.20 -4.26 -14.63
CA SER A 144 -6.48 -4.08 -15.89
C SER A 144 -6.96 -5.05 -16.97
N SER A 145 -6.69 -6.35 -16.79
CA SER A 145 -7.08 -7.42 -17.74
C SER A 145 -8.14 -8.36 -17.16
N THR A 146 -8.34 -8.30 -15.85
CA THR A 146 -9.35 -9.04 -15.07
C THR A 146 -10.18 -8.05 -14.27
N GLY A 147 -11.39 -8.43 -13.85
CA GLY A 147 -12.22 -7.61 -12.97
C GLY A 147 -11.46 -7.13 -11.72
N ALA A 148 -11.89 -6.02 -11.14
CA ALA A 148 -11.30 -5.46 -9.93
C ALA A 148 -11.31 -6.48 -8.78
N LEU A 149 -10.41 -6.32 -7.82
CA LEU A 149 -10.54 -7.00 -6.53
C LEU A 149 -11.74 -6.39 -5.79
N TYR A 150 -12.61 -7.23 -5.25
CA TYR A 150 -13.76 -6.77 -4.49
C TYR A 150 -14.07 -7.70 -3.32
N SER A 151 -14.66 -7.12 -2.28
CA SER A 151 -15.11 -7.84 -1.08
C SER A 151 -16.49 -8.49 -1.27
N ASN A 152 -16.87 -9.39 -0.36
CA ASN A 152 -18.14 -10.13 -0.41
C ASN A 152 -19.35 -9.27 -0.01
#